data_AF-A0A164Q9F9-F1
#
_entry.id   AF-A0A164Q9F9-F1
#
_cell.length_a   1.000
_cell.length_b   1.000
_cell.length_c   1.000
_cell.angle_alpha   90.00
_cell.angle_beta   90.00
_cell.angle_gamma   90.00
#
_symmetry.space_group_name_H-M   'P 1'
#
loop_
_entity.id
_entity.type
_entity.pdbx_description
1 polymer ?
#
loop_
_entity_poly.entity_id
_entity_poly.type
_entity_poly.pdbx_seq_one_letter_code
_entity_poly.pdbx_strand_id
1 'polypeptide(L)'
;MTAPNLDSLAVELVVEILKGVDIQTITSVALTSNRFHHIAKNERKLWTDACDILDLPLQTGETLATTPTHSFLSLAIRALLIQKRLQNSGSQPPSFRELNARASNSLQRLLPGGQWMLFRENSSLYLLNIRDVTMNPRFDPIFVAPTNCAIDTYTFEALGIREMRLAVGLAQFTESGQHQLAIIHIHFPLQQSPDSVPAEERPQVMSLKFYALPASPQSVSLSRPLVSVLCASAYDNNNFHGLIFDCETGAGLRLKARPPAAEVEARMGTKWYWLDFCIHPTLRKLVLRCIIDPHGITTLERTVVLLADIPRLSNPLHVEPNTTVPSIFETIESLHFTHIHLEKHHSPANFPLPGRYVPITEYAAHNSHELVSLCLDTERGIDGAGELVALSVKEQGIPGSPSILCSKNLHHNPLGFRLISNYQTVVTYIDHAHTMVSSLKIPFPPELMQDTLNSNYCSVLEVDTIQGLILLGVRAYVPIDGPLGHRMVSSTWLIQY
;
A
#
# COMPACT_ATOMS: atom_id res chain seq x y z
N MET A 1 20.49 -49.36 -7.03
CA MET A 1 20.63 -48.07 -6.30
C MET A 1 19.24 -47.47 -6.20
N THR A 2 18.64 -47.46 -5.01
CA THR A 2 17.39 -46.73 -4.77
C THR A 2 17.72 -45.25 -4.73
N ALA A 3 17.06 -44.45 -5.58
CA ALA A 3 17.20 -43.00 -5.56
C ALA A 3 16.87 -42.46 -4.15
N PRO A 4 17.57 -41.42 -3.67
CA PRO A 4 17.23 -40.80 -2.39
C PRO A 4 15.77 -40.36 -2.41
N ASN A 5 14.98 -40.88 -1.46
CA ASN A 5 13.57 -40.55 -1.35
C ASN A 5 13.38 -39.53 -0.21
N LEU A 6 12.80 -38.37 -0.54
CA LEU A 6 12.45 -37.35 0.44
C LEU A 6 11.44 -37.87 1.49
N ASP A 7 10.64 -38.89 1.16
CA ASP A 7 9.64 -39.49 2.07
C ASP A 7 10.26 -40.18 3.30
N SER A 8 11.55 -40.54 3.26
CA SER A 8 12.23 -41.18 4.41
C SER A 8 13.05 -40.21 5.27
N LEU A 9 13.17 -38.94 4.88
CA LEU A 9 13.90 -37.93 5.63
C LEU A 9 13.10 -37.42 6.82
N ALA A 10 13.77 -36.99 7.91
CA ALA A 10 13.12 -36.29 9.00
C ALA A 10 12.41 -35.00 8.51
N VAL A 11 11.33 -34.57 9.18
CA VAL A 11 10.52 -33.42 8.75
C VAL A 11 11.37 -32.15 8.69
N GLU A 12 12.26 -31.98 9.65
CA GLU A 12 13.19 -30.84 9.75
C GLU A 12 14.13 -30.77 8.54
N LEU A 13 14.57 -31.91 8.02
CA LEU A 13 15.40 -31.98 6.83
C LEU A 13 14.61 -31.63 5.57
N VAL A 14 13.35 -32.08 5.49
CA VAL A 14 12.46 -31.69 4.38
C VAL A 14 12.23 -30.18 4.38
N VAL A 15 11.98 -29.57 5.55
CA VAL A 15 11.81 -28.13 5.70
C VAL A 15 13.08 -27.38 5.29
N GLU A 16 14.26 -27.82 5.73
CA GLU A 16 15.53 -27.16 5.36
C GLU A 16 15.85 -27.32 3.86
N ILE A 17 15.52 -28.46 3.24
CA ILE A 17 15.68 -28.67 1.79
C ILE A 17 14.78 -27.73 0.99
N LEU A 18 13.57 -27.45 1.48
CA LEU A 18 12.58 -26.61 0.80
C LEU A 18 12.64 -25.13 1.21
N LYS A 19 13.65 -24.75 1.99
CA LYS A 19 13.83 -23.37 2.43
C LYS A 19 14.12 -22.44 1.26
N GLY A 20 13.45 -21.29 1.22
CA GLY A 20 13.61 -20.30 0.14
C GLY A 20 12.98 -20.71 -1.19
N VAL A 21 12.33 -21.86 -1.26
CA VAL A 21 11.62 -22.33 -2.46
C VAL A 21 10.28 -21.58 -2.59
N ASP A 22 9.81 -21.38 -3.82
CA ASP A 22 8.54 -20.70 -4.08
C ASP A 22 7.30 -21.53 -3.66
N ILE A 23 6.17 -20.83 -3.46
CA ILE A 23 4.88 -21.40 -3.09
C ILE A 23 4.42 -22.44 -4.12
N GLN A 24 4.70 -22.22 -5.41
CA GLN A 24 4.31 -23.15 -6.48
C GLN A 24 4.94 -24.53 -6.29
N THR A 25 6.24 -24.55 -6.03
CA THR A 25 7.03 -25.77 -5.86
C THR A 25 6.69 -26.43 -4.53
N ILE A 26 6.57 -25.68 -3.44
CA ILE A 26 6.13 -26.22 -2.14
C ILE A 26 4.75 -26.88 -2.28
N THR A 27 3.80 -26.21 -2.96
CA THR A 27 2.46 -26.76 -3.21
C THR A 27 2.53 -28.03 -4.06
N SER A 28 3.36 -28.05 -5.11
CA SER A 28 3.55 -29.23 -5.96
C SER A 28 4.08 -30.40 -5.15
N VAL A 29 5.09 -30.19 -4.29
CA VAL A 29 5.63 -31.20 -3.37
C VAL A 29 4.56 -31.68 -2.40
N ALA A 30 3.81 -30.78 -1.78
CA ALA A 30 2.72 -31.12 -0.85
C ALA A 30 1.67 -32.04 -1.48
N LEU A 31 1.38 -31.87 -2.77
CA LEU A 31 0.39 -32.66 -3.51
C LEU A 31 0.92 -34.00 -4.05
N THR A 32 2.21 -34.32 -3.87
CA THR A 32 2.79 -35.57 -4.38
C THR A 32 2.54 -36.79 -3.50
N SER A 33 2.45 -36.64 -2.17
CA SER A 33 2.26 -37.75 -1.25
C SER A 33 1.46 -37.34 -0.01
N ASN A 34 0.78 -38.29 0.62
CA ASN A 34 0.04 -38.04 1.87
C ASN A 34 0.95 -37.50 2.98
N ARG A 35 2.22 -37.92 3.00
CA ARG A 35 3.19 -37.47 3.98
C ARG A 35 3.55 -36.00 3.78
N PHE A 36 3.89 -35.59 2.56
CA PHE A 36 4.18 -34.19 2.28
C PHE A 36 2.97 -33.29 2.46
N HIS A 37 1.77 -33.77 2.12
CA HIS A 37 0.53 -33.07 2.42
C HIS A 37 0.37 -32.81 3.92
N HIS A 38 0.68 -33.81 4.76
CA HIS A 38 0.63 -33.66 6.21
C HIS A 38 1.71 -32.69 6.73
N ILE A 39 2.94 -32.77 6.21
CA ILE A 39 4.01 -31.82 6.55
C ILE A 39 3.58 -30.40 6.20
N ALA A 40 3.12 -30.18 4.98
CA ALA A 40 2.71 -28.86 4.50
C ALA A 40 1.53 -28.27 5.30
N LYS A 41 0.62 -29.10 5.84
CA LYS A 41 -0.48 -28.62 6.68
C LYS A 41 -0.08 -28.27 8.12
N ASN A 42 1.00 -28.83 8.63
CA ASN A 42 1.34 -28.73 10.05
C ASN A 42 2.62 -27.92 10.31
N GLU A 43 3.52 -27.82 9.33
CA GLU A 43 4.79 -27.11 9.46
C GLU A 43 4.70 -25.69 8.91
N ARG A 44 4.53 -24.71 9.80
CA ARG A 44 4.47 -23.29 9.41
C ARG A 44 5.77 -22.81 8.75
N LYS A 45 6.92 -23.28 9.26
CA LYS A 45 8.25 -22.88 8.76
C LYS A 45 8.42 -23.12 7.26
N LEU A 46 7.82 -24.20 6.76
CA LEU A 46 7.84 -24.52 5.33
C LEU A 46 7.31 -23.37 4.47
N TRP A 47 6.27 -22.69 4.94
CA TRP A 47 5.66 -21.56 4.23
C TRP A 47 6.34 -20.23 4.54
N THR A 48 6.67 -19.97 5.81
CA THR A 48 7.25 -18.68 6.20
C THR A 48 8.62 -18.42 5.57
N ASP A 49 9.31 -19.48 5.17
CA ASP A 49 10.61 -19.42 4.52
C ASP A 49 10.50 -19.42 2.99
N ALA A 50 9.29 -19.45 2.41
CA ALA A 50 9.10 -19.35 0.97
C ALA A 50 9.49 -17.96 0.46
N CYS A 51 10.12 -17.89 -0.72
CA CYS A 51 10.60 -16.61 -1.26
C CYS A 51 9.48 -15.65 -1.64
N ASP A 52 8.30 -16.17 -1.99
CA ASP A 52 7.10 -15.47 -2.43
C ASP A 52 5.99 -15.46 -1.36
N ILE A 53 6.33 -15.67 -0.09
CA ILE A 53 5.37 -15.78 1.02
C ILE A 53 4.45 -14.55 1.19
N LEU A 54 4.94 -13.38 0.77
CA LEU A 54 4.19 -12.13 0.84
C LEU A 54 3.01 -12.07 -0.14
N ASP A 55 2.96 -12.97 -1.13
CA ASP A 55 1.88 -13.05 -2.12
C ASP A 55 0.75 -13.99 -1.70
N LEU A 56 0.73 -14.49 -0.45
CA LEU A 56 -0.38 -15.28 0.06
C LEU A 56 -1.63 -14.43 0.36
N PRO A 57 -2.83 -14.85 -0.12
CA PRO A 57 -4.08 -14.14 0.11
C PRO A 57 -4.64 -14.40 1.50
N LEU A 58 -4.04 -13.77 2.51
CA LEU A 58 -4.50 -13.83 3.90
C LEU A 58 -5.91 -13.29 4.07
N GLN A 59 -6.57 -13.61 5.19
CA GLN A 59 -7.86 -13.01 5.54
C GLN A 59 -7.67 -11.59 6.09
N THR A 60 -8.75 -10.81 6.12
CA THR A 60 -8.69 -9.44 6.65
C THR A 60 -8.34 -9.43 8.14
N GLY A 61 -7.32 -8.62 8.47
CA GLY A 61 -6.76 -8.54 9.82
C GLY A 61 -5.87 -9.72 10.21
N GLU A 62 -5.62 -10.69 9.33
CA GLU A 62 -4.66 -11.76 9.59
C GLU A 62 -3.25 -11.39 9.13
N THR A 63 -2.25 -12.00 9.77
CA THR A 63 -0.85 -11.92 9.38
C THR A 63 -0.31 -13.33 9.16
N LEU A 64 0.87 -13.46 8.53
CA LEU A 64 1.54 -14.75 8.38
C LEU A 64 1.77 -15.46 9.73
N ALA A 65 1.98 -14.70 10.80
CA ALA A 65 2.22 -15.25 12.14
C ALA A 65 0.94 -15.77 12.83
N THR A 66 -0.21 -15.17 12.54
CA THR A 66 -1.48 -15.47 13.20
C THR A 66 -2.37 -16.41 12.38
N THR A 67 -2.11 -16.49 11.07
CA THR A 67 -2.81 -17.41 10.16
C THR A 67 -2.67 -18.87 10.62
N PRO A 68 -3.77 -19.62 10.78
CA PRO A 68 -3.71 -21.03 11.18
C PRO A 68 -2.93 -21.88 10.18
N THR A 69 -2.00 -22.71 10.65
CA THR A 69 -1.06 -23.44 9.78
C THR A 69 -1.73 -24.32 8.73
N HIS A 70 -2.83 -24.97 9.09
CA HIS A 70 -3.56 -25.86 8.18
C HIS A 70 -4.19 -25.13 6.98
N SER A 71 -4.31 -23.80 7.04
CA SER A 71 -4.87 -22.99 5.95
C SER A 71 -3.86 -22.65 4.86
N PHE A 72 -2.55 -22.65 5.15
CA PHE A 72 -1.52 -22.21 4.21
C PHE A 72 -1.60 -22.90 2.85
N LEU A 73 -1.76 -24.22 2.81
CA LEU A 73 -1.88 -24.95 1.55
C LEU A 73 -3.08 -24.48 0.70
N SER A 74 -4.22 -24.21 1.33
CA SER A 74 -5.40 -23.70 0.60
C SER A 74 -5.20 -22.27 0.10
N LEU A 75 -4.52 -21.43 0.89
CA LEU A 75 -4.17 -20.07 0.52
C LEU A 75 -3.15 -20.04 -0.62
N ALA A 76 -2.17 -20.94 -0.58
CA ALA A 76 -1.17 -21.14 -1.63
C ALA A 76 -1.82 -21.55 -2.96
N ILE A 77 -2.70 -22.56 -2.93
CA ILE A 77 -3.45 -22.96 -4.14
C ILE A 77 -4.27 -21.78 -4.69
N ARG A 78 -4.91 -20.99 -3.81
CA ARG A 78 -5.63 -19.78 -4.22
C ARG A 78 -4.70 -18.73 -4.84
N ALA A 79 -3.53 -18.48 -4.24
CA ALA A 79 -2.52 -17.56 -4.76
C ALA A 79 -2.10 -17.94 -6.18
N LEU A 80 -1.80 -19.24 -6.41
CA LEU A 80 -1.40 -19.76 -7.72
C LEU A 80 -2.51 -19.61 -8.77
N LEU A 81 -3.77 -19.79 -8.39
CA LEU A 81 -4.91 -19.59 -9.29
C LEU A 81 -5.06 -18.10 -9.67
N ILE A 82 -4.92 -17.19 -8.70
CA ILE A 82 -4.97 -15.74 -8.93
C ILE A 82 -3.82 -15.33 -9.85
N GLN A 83 -2.59 -15.70 -9.50
CA GLN A 83 -1.38 -15.42 -10.28
C GLN A 83 -1.52 -15.92 -11.73
N LYS A 84 -1.99 -17.16 -11.92
CA LYS A 84 -2.24 -17.72 -13.25
C LYS A 84 -3.23 -16.87 -14.05
N ARG A 85 -4.30 -16.36 -13.42
CA ARG A 85 -5.25 -15.46 -14.10
C ARG A 85 -4.64 -14.10 -14.43
N LEU A 86 -3.87 -13.53 -13.50
CA LEU A 86 -3.24 -12.22 -13.69
C LEU A 86 -2.13 -12.24 -14.75
N GLN A 87 -1.42 -13.36 -14.90
CA GLN A 87 -0.39 -13.54 -15.93
C GLN A 87 -0.97 -13.83 -17.32
N ASN A 88 -2.19 -14.39 -17.37
CA ASN A 88 -2.85 -14.67 -18.64
C ASN A 88 -3.45 -13.39 -19.22
N SER A 89 -2.72 -12.74 -20.12
CA SER A 89 -3.14 -11.48 -20.75
C SER A 89 -4.48 -11.52 -21.52
N GLY A 90 -5.03 -12.71 -21.80
CA GLY A 90 -6.35 -12.90 -22.39
C GLY A 90 -7.44 -13.31 -21.39
N SER A 91 -7.13 -13.39 -20.10
CA SER A 91 -8.10 -13.74 -19.06
C SER A 91 -9.12 -12.61 -18.93
N GLN A 92 -10.39 -12.91 -19.20
CA GLN A 92 -11.47 -12.00 -18.86
C GLN A 92 -11.72 -12.08 -17.35
N PRO A 93 -11.85 -10.95 -16.64
CA PRO A 93 -12.19 -10.99 -15.23
C PRO A 93 -13.60 -11.58 -15.07
N PRO A 94 -13.82 -12.50 -14.12
CA PRO A 94 -15.13 -13.07 -13.85
C PRO A 94 -16.18 -12.07 -13.36
N SER A 95 -15.78 -10.93 -12.79
CA SER A 95 -16.72 -9.94 -12.25
C SER A 95 -16.26 -8.51 -12.44
N PHE A 96 -17.20 -7.68 -12.91
CA PHE A 96 -17.13 -6.23 -12.87
C PHE A 96 -18.26 -5.72 -11.99
N ARG A 97 -17.96 -4.77 -11.11
CA ARG A 97 -18.96 -4.17 -10.23
C ARG A 97 -18.71 -2.69 -10.04
N GLU A 98 -19.71 -1.86 -10.34
CA GLU A 98 -19.64 -0.44 -10.05
C GLU A 98 -19.80 -0.20 -8.53
N LEU A 99 -18.79 0.44 -7.93
CA LEU A 99 -18.73 0.87 -6.54
C LEU A 99 -19.15 2.34 -6.47
N ASN A 100 -20.46 2.57 -6.55
CA ASN A 100 -21.13 3.83 -6.21
C ASN A 100 -20.83 5.04 -7.14
N ALA A 101 -21.72 5.29 -8.10
CA ALA A 101 -21.64 6.38 -9.09
C ALA A 101 -21.74 7.82 -8.52
N ARG A 102 -22.00 8.00 -7.21
CA ARG A 102 -22.44 9.30 -6.64
C ARG A 102 -21.37 10.08 -5.87
N ALA A 103 -20.24 9.46 -5.52
CA ALA A 103 -19.21 10.13 -4.72
C ALA A 103 -17.98 10.41 -5.59
N SER A 104 -18.04 11.48 -6.38
CA SER A 104 -16.97 11.87 -7.31
C SER A 104 -15.61 12.19 -6.65
N ASN A 105 -15.55 12.24 -5.32
CA ASN A 105 -14.38 12.58 -4.52
C ASN A 105 -14.11 11.61 -3.34
N SER A 106 -14.73 10.42 -3.29
CA SER A 106 -14.46 9.47 -2.20
C SER A 106 -13.10 8.80 -2.40
N LEU A 107 -12.22 8.94 -1.40
CA LEU A 107 -11.04 8.09 -1.28
C LEU A 107 -11.53 6.69 -0.87
N GLN A 108 -11.38 5.72 -1.77
CA GLN A 108 -11.68 4.30 -1.55
C GLN A 108 -10.36 3.54 -1.45
N ARG A 109 -10.25 2.60 -0.51
CA ARG A 109 -9.10 1.71 -0.37
C ARG A 109 -9.51 0.28 -0.06
N LEU A 110 -8.90 -0.69 -0.74
CA LEU A 110 -9.03 -2.10 -0.42
C LEU A 110 -8.32 -2.41 0.91
N LEU A 111 -8.98 -3.12 1.81
CA LEU A 111 -8.31 -3.63 2.99
C LEU A 111 -7.58 -4.94 2.68
N PRO A 112 -6.42 -5.18 3.29
CA PRO A 112 -5.73 -6.45 3.25
C PRO A 112 -6.71 -7.59 3.50
N GLY A 113 -6.63 -8.61 2.65
CA GLY A 113 -7.55 -9.75 2.69
C GLY A 113 -8.76 -9.68 1.77
N GLY A 114 -8.99 -8.54 1.11
CA GLY A 114 -9.84 -8.43 -0.08
C GLY A 114 -11.34 -8.65 0.14
N GLN A 115 -11.79 -8.78 1.39
CA GLN A 115 -13.23 -8.88 1.71
C GLN A 115 -13.84 -7.52 2.01
N TRP A 116 -13.06 -6.61 2.58
CA TRP A 116 -13.55 -5.32 3.07
C TRP A 116 -12.88 -4.18 2.32
N MET A 117 -13.62 -3.11 2.13
CA MET A 117 -13.16 -1.87 1.53
C MET A 117 -13.50 -0.71 2.46
N LEU A 118 -12.54 0.19 2.64
CA LEU A 118 -12.75 1.43 3.36
C LEU A 118 -13.10 2.53 2.36
N PHE A 119 -14.16 3.29 2.63
CA PHE A 119 -14.46 4.48 1.84
C PHE A 119 -14.76 5.68 2.73
N ARG A 120 -14.33 6.85 2.26
CA ARG A 120 -14.61 8.13 2.89
C ARG A 120 -15.78 8.81 2.19
N GLU A 121 -16.77 9.23 2.97
CA GLU A 121 -17.83 10.11 2.50
C GLU A 121 -17.96 11.28 3.49
N ASN A 122 -17.79 12.50 2.99
CA ASN A 122 -17.75 13.72 3.81
C ASN A 122 -16.70 13.64 4.94
N SER A 123 -17.17 13.72 6.19
CA SER A 123 -16.38 13.62 7.42
C SER A 123 -16.47 12.24 8.07
N SER A 124 -16.93 11.22 7.35
CA SER A 124 -17.16 9.88 7.89
C SER A 124 -16.40 8.81 7.11
N LEU A 125 -16.03 7.72 7.81
CA LEU A 125 -15.46 6.51 7.23
C LEU A 125 -16.43 5.35 7.39
N TYR A 126 -16.50 4.53 6.34
CA TYR A 126 -17.40 3.40 6.26
C TYR A 126 -16.63 2.16 5.79
N LEU A 127 -17.05 1.00 6.28
CA LEU A 127 -16.57 -0.30 5.80
C LEU A 127 -17.65 -0.95 4.96
N LEU A 128 -17.28 -1.31 3.74
CA LEU A 128 -18.12 -2.07 2.82
C LEU A 128 -17.59 -3.49 2.70
N ASN A 129 -18.47 -4.48 2.84
CA ASN A 129 -18.15 -5.84 2.43
C ASN A 129 -18.28 -5.94 0.91
N ILE A 130 -17.18 -6.28 0.23
CA ILE A 130 -17.10 -6.39 -1.22
C ILE A 130 -18.07 -7.44 -1.77
N ARG A 131 -18.42 -8.46 -0.97
CA ARG A 131 -19.37 -9.51 -1.35
C ARG A 131 -20.83 -9.10 -1.19
N ASP A 132 -21.13 -8.09 -0.37
CA ASP A 132 -22.51 -7.64 -0.19
C ASP A 132 -22.96 -6.88 -1.45
N VAL A 133 -23.82 -7.50 -2.24
CA VAL A 133 -24.33 -6.98 -3.52
C VAL A 133 -25.24 -5.77 -3.28
N THR A 134 -25.86 -5.68 -2.10
CA THR A 134 -26.75 -4.57 -1.75
C THR A 134 -25.91 -3.40 -1.28
N MET A 135 -25.64 -2.45 -2.18
CA MET A 135 -25.09 -1.13 -1.84
C MET A 135 -26.15 -0.30 -1.11
N ASN A 136 -26.63 -0.80 0.02
CA ASN A 136 -27.69 -0.15 0.78
C ASN A 136 -27.13 1.14 1.40
N PRO A 137 -27.77 2.31 1.22
CA PRO A 137 -27.24 3.61 1.63
C PRO A 137 -27.28 3.87 3.15
N ARG A 138 -27.37 2.82 3.98
CA ARG A 138 -27.51 2.89 5.45
C ARG A 138 -26.46 2.04 6.15
N PHE A 139 -25.20 2.19 5.76
CA PHE A 139 -24.10 1.70 6.58
C PHE A 139 -23.87 2.71 7.70
N ASP A 140 -23.80 2.23 8.93
CA ASP A 140 -23.36 3.07 10.04
C ASP A 140 -21.86 3.34 9.85
N PRO A 141 -21.40 4.60 9.96
CA PRO A 141 -19.99 4.91 9.83
C PRO A 141 -19.22 4.24 10.97
N ILE A 142 -18.05 3.67 10.65
CA ILE A 142 -17.12 3.15 11.66
C ILE A 142 -16.42 4.28 12.41
N PHE A 143 -16.39 5.47 11.81
CA PHE A 143 -15.79 6.66 12.38
C PHE A 143 -16.44 7.91 11.78
N VAL A 144 -16.74 8.88 12.64
CA VAL A 144 -17.20 10.22 12.25
C VAL A 144 -16.21 11.21 12.84
N ALA A 145 -15.62 12.05 11.99
CA ALA A 145 -14.70 13.07 12.45
C ALA A 145 -15.42 14.06 13.36
N PRO A 146 -14.74 14.60 14.39
CA PRO A 146 -15.30 15.63 15.25
C PRO A 146 -15.79 16.84 14.45
N THR A 147 -16.74 17.59 15.02
CA THR A 147 -17.25 18.84 14.42
C THR A 147 -16.07 19.77 14.09
N ASN A 148 -16.10 20.37 12.89
CA ASN A 148 -15.05 21.24 12.34
C ASN A 148 -13.74 20.54 11.91
N CYS A 149 -13.72 19.21 11.86
CA CYS A 149 -12.61 18.45 11.28
C CYS A 149 -12.99 17.85 9.91
N ALA A 150 -12.05 17.89 8.98
CA ALA A 150 -12.01 17.03 7.80
C ALA A 150 -11.06 15.86 8.04
N ILE A 151 -11.40 14.73 7.45
CA ILE A 151 -10.45 13.61 7.30
C ILE A 151 -9.51 13.99 6.16
N ASP A 152 -8.22 14.14 6.39
CA ASP A 152 -7.28 14.50 5.31
C ASP A 152 -6.62 13.25 4.73
N THR A 153 -6.22 12.34 5.59
CA THR A 153 -5.47 11.14 5.21
C THR A 153 -5.82 9.98 6.14
N TYR A 154 -5.64 8.75 5.65
CA TYR A 154 -5.80 7.57 6.47
C TYR A 154 -4.94 6.42 5.95
N THR A 155 -4.57 5.52 6.86
CA THR A 155 -3.79 4.32 6.55
C THR A 155 -4.16 3.20 7.51
N PHE A 156 -3.90 1.95 7.15
CA PHE A 156 -4.24 0.80 7.96
C PHE A 156 -3.13 -0.25 7.96
N GLU A 157 -3.11 -1.08 9.00
CA GLU A 157 -2.19 -2.21 9.15
C GLU A 157 -2.95 -3.40 9.76
N ALA A 158 -2.68 -4.61 9.27
CA ALA A 158 -3.18 -5.84 9.90
C ALA A 158 -2.30 -6.19 11.11
N LEU A 159 -2.92 -6.38 12.27
CA LEU A 159 -2.23 -6.74 13.52
C LEU A 159 -2.21 -8.25 13.77
N GLY A 160 -3.06 -9.00 13.07
CA GLY A 160 -3.24 -10.44 13.24
C GLY A 160 -4.47 -10.76 14.09
N ILE A 161 -4.88 -12.03 14.11
CA ILE A 161 -6.06 -12.50 14.87
C ILE A 161 -7.32 -11.72 14.46
N ARG A 162 -7.41 -11.38 13.16
CA ARG A 162 -8.50 -10.58 12.56
C ARG A 162 -8.58 -9.14 13.09
N GLU A 163 -7.52 -8.62 13.68
CA GLU A 163 -7.46 -7.22 14.12
C GLU A 163 -6.71 -6.35 13.10
N MET A 164 -7.19 -5.13 12.95
CA MET A 164 -6.52 -4.08 12.19
C MET A 164 -6.44 -2.79 12.99
N ARG A 165 -5.38 -2.04 12.72
CA ARG A 165 -5.22 -0.67 13.17
C ARG A 165 -5.48 0.27 12.00
N LEU A 166 -6.32 1.27 12.21
CA LEU A 166 -6.60 2.34 11.28
C LEU A 166 -6.14 3.66 11.91
N ALA A 167 -5.29 4.39 11.21
CA ALA A 167 -4.86 5.73 11.60
C ALA A 167 -5.51 6.76 10.67
N VAL A 168 -6.14 7.77 11.24
CA VAL A 168 -6.92 8.79 10.51
C VAL A 168 -6.40 10.17 10.89
N GLY A 169 -5.75 10.84 9.94
CA GLY A 169 -5.31 12.21 10.08
C GLY A 169 -6.47 13.18 9.88
N LEU A 170 -6.68 14.07 10.85
CA LEU A 170 -7.78 15.02 10.89
C LEU A 170 -7.24 16.45 10.82
N ALA A 171 -7.74 17.21 9.86
CA ALA A 171 -7.43 18.62 9.72
C ALA A 171 -8.59 19.48 10.20
N GLN A 172 -8.28 20.51 10.99
CA GLN A 172 -9.30 21.49 11.39
C GLN A 172 -9.50 22.54 10.30
N PHE A 173 -10.74 22.99 10.13
CA PHE A 173 -11.07 24.07 9.19
C PHE A 173 -10.71 25.46 9.71
N THR A 174 -10.54 25.63 11.02
CA THR A 174 -10.31 26.93 11.66
C THR A 174 -8.85 27.09 12.08
N GLU A 175 -8.26 28.27 11.90
CA GLU A 175 -6.85 28.56 12.24
C GLU A 175 -6.51 28.41 13.72
N SER A 176 -7.50 28.57 14.62
CA SER A 176 -7.35 28.35 16.07
C SER A 176 -7.46 26.88 16.49
N GLY A 177 -7.65 25.99 15.50
CA GLY A 177 -7.95 24.60 15.67
C GLY A 177 -6.73 23.70 15.85
N GLN A 178 -6.82 22.73 16.76
CA GLN A 178 -5.78 21.72 16.93
C GLN A 178 -6.02 20.52 16.00
N HIS A 179 -5.13 20.32 15.03
CA HIS A 179 -5.14 19.11 14.18
C HIS A 179 -5.03 17.85 15.04
N GLN A 180 -5.57 16.73 14.57
CA GLN A 180 -5.63 15.50 15.35
C GLN A 180 -5.29 14.27 14.52
N LEU A 181 -4.91 13.20 15.21
CA LEU A 181 -4.77 11.88 14.67
C LEU A 181 -5.62 10.91 15.50
N ALA A 182 -6.54 10.21 14.86
CA ALA A 182 -7.30 9.14 15.49
C ALA A 182 -6.65 7.79 15.19
N ILE A 183 -6.40 6.98 16.22
CA ILE A 183 -5.99 5.58 16.10
C ILE A 183 -7.17 4.71 16.52
N ILE A 184 -7.63 3.87 15.60
CA ILE A 184 -8.81 3.03 15.73
C ILE A 184 -8.38 1.58 15.62
N HIS A 185 -8.75 0.75 16.60
CA HIS A 185 -8.56 -0.70 16.50
C HIS A 185 -9.88 -1.34 16.12
N ILE A 186 -9.85 -2.19 15.09
CA ILE A 186 -11.04 -2.80 14.49
C ILE A 186 -10.84 -4.32 14.48
N HIS A 187 -11.80 -5.05 15.01
CA HIS A 187 -11.87 -6.50 14.93
C HIS A 187 -12.80 -6.92 13.79
N PHE A 188 -12.34 -7.84 12.94
CA PHE A 188 -13.09 -8.36 11.81
C PHE A 188 -13.67 -9.74 12.11
N PRO A 189 -14.87 -10.04 11.60
CA PRO A 189 -15.47 -11.37 11.72
C PRO A 189 -14.66 -12.43 10.96
N LEU A 190 -14.88 -13.70 11.30
CA LEU A 190 -14.25 -14.79 10.56
C LEU A 190 -14.82 -14.83 9.13
N GLN A 191 -13.95 -15.01 8.14
CA GLN A 191 -14.41 -15.23 6.78
C GLN A 191 -15.02 -16.64 6.68
N GLN A 192 -16.34 -16.75 6.88
CA GLN A 192 -17.08 -18.00 6.69
C GLN A 192 -17.38 -18.27 5.21
N SER A 193 -17.71 -19.52 4.91
CA SER A 193 -18.16 -20.01 3.59
C SER A 193 -19.24 -19.11 2.99
N PRO A 194 -19.31 -18.94 1.64
CA PRO A 194 -20.32 -18.11 0.97
C PRO A 194 -21.78 -18.40 1.36
N ASP A 195 -22.08 -19.60 1.88
CA ASP A 195 -23.45 -20.06 2.14
C ASP A 195 -23.93 -19.82 3.59
N SER A 196 -23.11 -19.24 4.47
CA SER A 196 -23.45 -19.07 5.89
C SER A 196 -22.93 -17.75 6.45
N VAL A 197 -23.67 -16.66 6.24
CA VAL A 197 -23.48 -15.42 7.02
C VAL A 197 -24.83 -15.00 7.57
N PRO A 198 -25.12 -15.20 8.88
CA PRO A 198 -26.16 -14.42 9.52
C PRO A 198 -25.74 -12.95 9.53
N ALA A 199 -26.70 -12.05 9.33
CA ALA A 199 -26.53 -10.60 9.13
C ALA A 199 -25.88 -9.80 10.28
N GLU A 200 -25.33 -10.48 11.30
CA GLU A 200 -24.91 -9.89 12.57
C GLU A 200 -23.39 -9.72 12.76
N GLU A 201 -22.56 -10.35 11.93
CA GLU A 201 -21.10 -10.26 12.08
C GLU A 201 -20.52 -9.06 11.29
N ARG A 202 -20.70 -7.84 11.84
CA ARG A 202 -20.06 -6.60 11.34
C ARG A 202 -18.67 -6.40 12.00
N PRO A 203 -17.74 -5.68 11.34
CA PRO A 203 -16.49 -5.26 11.99
C PRO A 203 -16.79 -4.41 13.23
N GLN A 204 -16.07 -4.67 14.32
CA GLN A 204 -16.29 -4.01 15.61
C GLN A 204 -15.14 -3.07 15.93
N VAL A 205 -15.45 -1.83 16.28
CA VAL A 205 -14.46 -0.88 16.79
C VAL A 205 -14.17 -1.23 18.24
N MET A 206 -12.95 -1.73 18.49
CA MET A 206 -12.51 -2.18 19.81
C MET A 206 -11.97 -1.03 20.67
N SER A 207 -11.29 -0.08 20.05
CA SER A 207 -10.79 1.12 20.73
C SER A 207 -10.59 2.28 19.78
N LEU A 208 -10.66 3.50 20.31
CA LEU A 208 -10.44 4.76 19.61
C LEU A 208 -9.64 5.68 20.53
N LYS A 209 -8.50 6.18 20.05
CA LYS A 209 -7.64 7.14 20.76
C LYS A 209 -7.35 8.33 19.87
N PHE A 210 -7.31 9.53 20.45
CA PHE A 210 -6.95 10.75 19.74
C PHE A 210 -5.61 11.30 20.23
N TYR A 211 -4.83 11.80 19.28
CA TYR A 211 -3.54 12.46 19.51
C TYR A 211 -3.55 13.85 18.90
N ALA A 212 -3.06 14.83 19.65
CA ALA A 212 -2.93 16.20 19.18
C ALA A 212 -1.75 16.32 18.21
N LEU A 213 -1.98 16.94 17.05
CA LEU A 213 -0.95 17.23 16.06
C LEU A 213 -0.62 18.74 16.06
N PRO A 214 0.66 19.12 15.87
CA PRO A 214 1.07 20.52 15.74
C PRO A 214 0.58 21.18 14.45
N ALA A 215 0.32 20.40 13.40
CA ALA A 215 -0.04 20.88 12.08
C ALA A 215 -0.81 19.81 11.30
N SER A 216 -1.35 20.19 10.13
CA SER A 216 -2.16 19.29 9.32
C SER A 216 -1.38 18.05 8.86
N PRO A 217 -1.93 16.83 9.04
CA PRO A 217 -1.28 15.60 8.58
C PRO A 217 -1.37 15.50 7.05
N GLN A 218 -0.23 15.41 6.38
CA GLN A 218 -0.13 15.19 4.93
C GLN A 218 -0.11 13.69 4.60
N SER A 219 0.69 12.92 5.34
CA SER A 219 0.72 11.47 5.23
C SER A 219 0.83 10.82 6.60
N VAL A 220 0.31 9.60 6.71
CA VAL A 220 0.40 8.77 7.92
C VAL A 220 0.82 7.37 7.50
N SER A 221 1.73 6.77 8.24
CA SER A 221 2.18 5.39 8.05
C SER A 221 2.17 4.64 9.39
N LEU A 222 1.93 3.33 9.31
CA LEU A 222 1.85 2.42 10.45
C LEU A 222 2.89 1.32 10.28
N SER A 223 3.59 1.01 11.37
CA SER A 223 4.48 -0.15 11.45
C SER A 223 4.53 -0.67 12.88
N ARG A 224 3.66 -1.63 13.19
CA ARG A 224 3.46 -2.17 14.55
C ARG A 224 3.18 -1.01 15.52
N PRO A 225 3.64 -0.93 16.79
CA PRO A 225 3.14 0.14 17.65
C PRO A 225 3.58 1.52 17.16
N LEU A 226 4.52 1.61 16.21
CA LEU A 226 5.01 2.87 15.70
C LEU A 226 4.07 3.47 14.64
N VAL A 227 3.85 4.76 14.79
CA VAL A 227 3.11 5.61 13.87
C VAL A 227 4.02 6.74 13.44
N SER A 228 4.13 6.95 12.12
CA SER A 228 4.82 8.11 11.55
C SER A 228 3.84 9.02 10.83
N VAL A 229 4.01 10.33 11.00
CA VAL A 229 3.13 11.35 10.42
C VAL A 229 3.99 12.41 9.75
N LEU A 230 3.77 12.66 8.46
CA LEU A 230 4.29 13.85 7.78
C LEU A 230 3.33 15.01 8.02
N CYS A 231 3.83 16.14 8.51
CA CYS A 231 3.03 17.32 8.80
C CYS A 231 3.29 18.44 7.80
N ALA A 232 2.23 19.14 7.40
CA ALA A 232 2.35 20.36 6.63
C ALA A 232 3.07 21.45 7.45
N SER A 233 4.03 22.13 6.84
CA SER A 233 4.67 23.30 7.44
C SER A 233 3.97 24.57 6.96
N ALA A 234 3.49 25.42 7.87
CA ALA A 234 2.86 26.69 7.50
C ALA A 234 3.87 27.77 7.08
N TYR A 235 5.14 27.64 7.50
CA TYR A 235 6.14 28.70 7.37
C TYR A 235 7.36 28.30 6.55
N ASP A 236 7.59 27.01 6.35
CA ASP A 236 8.82 26.48 5.77
C ASP A 236 8.56 25.19 5.00
N ASN A 237 8.13 25.34 3.75
CA ASN A 237 7.80 24.22 2.89
C ASN A 237 9.02 23.39 2.48
N ASN A 238 10.23 23.92 2.64
CA ASN A 238 11.44 23.23 2.23
C ASN A 238 11.95 22.27 3.30
N ASN A 239 11.86 22.64 4.59
CA ASN A 239 12.30 21.75 5.65
C ASN A 239 11.31 20.60 5.88
N PHE A 240 11.85 19.45 6.25
CA PHE A 240 11.05 18.30 6.65
C PHE A 240 10.51 18.50 8.06
N HIS A 241 9.22 18.19 8.25
CA HIS A 241 8.54 18.19 9.54
C HIS A 241 7.71 16.91 9.68
N GLY A 242 8.13 16.04 10.60
CA GLY A 242 7.45 14.78 10.85
C GLY A 242 7.26 14.51 12.34
N LEU A 243 6.49 13.47 12.65
CA LEU A 243 6.30 12.94 13.99
C LEU A 243 6.49 11.44 13.95
N ILE A 244 7.12 10.89 14.97
CA ILE A 244 7.12 9.45 15.21
C ILE A 244 6.76 9.19 16.67
N PHE A 245 5.87 8.23 16.89
CA PHE A 245 5.49 7.83 18.24
C PHE A 245 5.02 6.39 18.28
N ASP A 246 5.05 5.83 19.47
CA ASP A 246 4.49 4.53 19.79
C ASP A 246 3.06 4.74 20.33
N CYS A 247 2.05 4.23 19.62
CA CYS A 247 0.64 4.41 19.97
C CYS A 247 0.16 3.54 21.13
N GLU A 248 0.98 2.60 21.60
CA GLU A 248 0.68 1.74 22.75
C GLU A 248 1.21 2.37 24.04
N THR A 249 2.45 2.85 24.02
CA THR A 249 3.11 3.49 25.16
C THR A 249 2.83 4.99 25.25
N GLY A 250 2.44 5.64 24.14
CA GLY A 250 2.27 7.08 24.07
C GLY A 250 3.59 7.86 24.14
N ALA A 251 4.73 7.23 23.88
CA ALA A 251 6.02 7.91 23.79
C ALA A 251 6.29 8.35 22.34
N GLY A 252 6.72 9.59 22.14
CA GLY A 252 6.90 10.15 20.80
C GLY A 252 7.80 11.37 20.76
N LEU A 253 8.13 11.78 19.55
CA LEU A 253 8.99 12.94 19.30
C LEU A 253 8.66 13.60 17.95
N ARG A 254 8.99 14.90 17.86
CA ARG A 254 8.96 15.64 16.60
C ARG A 254 10.28 15.51 15.90
N LEU A 255 10.20 15.40 14.59
CA LEU A 255 11.33 15.29 13.70
C LEU A 255 11.43 16.52 12.84
N LYS A 256 12.64 17.06 12.74
CA LYS A 256 12.98 18.09 11.77
C LYS A 256 14.22 17.67 11.00
N ALA A 257 14.23 17.94 9.70
CA ALA A 257 15.44 17.78 8.90
C ALA A 257 15.57 18.94 7.92
N ARG A 258 16.82 19.37 7.69
CA ARG A 258 17.13 20.23 6.55
C ARG A 258 17.35 19.34 5.32
N PRO A 259 16.93 19.78 4.12
CA PRO A 259 17.25 19.04 2.92
C PRO A 259 18.77 18.89 2.73
N PRO A 260 19.25 17.73 2.27
CA PRO A 260 20.67 17.49 1.99
C PRO A 260 21.07 18.14 0.66
N ALA A 261 21.00 19.48 0.61
CA ALA A 261 21.11 20.25 -0.63
C ALA A 261 22.48 20.12 -1.30
N ALA A 262 23.55 19.97 -0.51
CA ALA A 262 24.91 19.82 -1.05
C ALA A 262 25.09 18.45 -1.70
N GLU A 263 24.59 17.40 -1.06
CA GLU A 263 24.73 16.00 -1.46
C GLU A 263 23.93 15.69 -2.74
N VAL A 264 22.79 16.36 -2.95
CA VAL A 264 21.99 16.22 -4.16
C VAL A 264 22.31 17.26 -5.24
N GLU A 265 23.35 18.07 -5.04
CA GLU A 265 23.75 19.15 -5.96
C GLU A 265 22.58 20.13 -6.25
N ALA A 266 21.74 20.42 -5.25
CA ALA A 266 20.62 21.34 -5.39
C ALA A 266 21.10 22.78 -5.53
N ARG A 267 20.57 23.49 -6.53
CA ARG A 267 20.88 24.91 -6.74
C ARG A 267 20.16 25.79 -5.73
N MET A 268 20.67 27.00 -5.52
CA MET A 268 19.97 28.04 -4.75
C MET A 268 18.54 28.24 -5.31
N GLY A 269 17.54 28.24 -4.43
CA GLY A 269 16.13 28.40 -4.80
C GLY A 269 15.39 27.10 -5.16
N THR A 270 16.05 25.94 -5.11
CA THR A 270 15.39 24.63 -5.27
C THR A 270 14.28 24.46 -4.24
N LYS A 271 13.08 24.09 -4.69
CA LYS A 271 11.95 23.75 -3.83
C LYS A 271 11.94 22.26 -3.55
N TRP A 272 11.58 21.91 -2.32
CA TRP A 272 11.48 20.53 -1.87
C TRP A 272 10.03 20.23 -1.51
N TYR A 273 9.49 19.17 -2.11
CA TYR A 273 8.13 18.71 -1.86
C TYR A 273 8.21 17.33 -1.20
N TRP A 274 8.06 17.32 0.12
CA TRP A 274 7.99 16.07 0.90
C TRP A 274 6.68 15.36 0.58
N LEU A 275 6.78 14.12 0.09
CA LEU A 275 5.63 13.34 -0.37
C LEU A 275 5.20 12.29 0.63
N ASP A 276 6.17 11.62 1.26
CA ASP A 276 5.88 10.51 2.16
C ASP A 276 6.94 10.35 3.25
N PHE A 277 6.50 9.77 4.36
CA PHE A 277 7.28 9.47 5.55
C PHE A 277 6.77 8.18 6.20
N CYS A 278 7.49 7.09 5.97
CA CYS A 278 7.10 5.77 6.45
C CYS A 278 8.24 5.05 7.18
N ILE A 279 7.87 4.00 7.91
CA ILE A 279 8.79 3.12 8.62
C ILE A 279 8.94 1.86 7.80
N HIS A 280 10.17 1.53 7.41
CA HIS A 280 10.44 0.31 6.70
C HIS A 280 10.31 -0.90 7.66
N PRO A 281 9.45 -1.89 7.35
CA PRO A 281 9.10 -2.96 8.30
C PRO A 281 10.29 -3.86 8.68
N THR A 282 11.16 -4.18 7.72
CA THR A 282 12.31 -5.09 7.95
C THR A 282 13.57 -4.34 8.39
N LEU A 283 13.98 -3.31 7.65
CA LEU A 283 15.18 -2.52 7.94
C LEU A 283 15.10 -1.68 9.22
N ARG A 284 13.90 -1.44 9.76
CA ARG A 284 13.68 -0.53 10.91
C ARG A 284 14.33 0.83 10.69
N LYS A 285 14.21 1.36 9.48
CA LYS A 285 14.65 2.69 9.08
C LYS A 285 13.45 3.55 8.71
N LEU A 286 13.62 4.85 8.89
CA LEU A 286 12.72 5.86 8.35
C LEU A 286 13.01 6.04 6.86
N VAL A 287 11.97 6.01 6.03
CA VAL A 287 12.04 6.26 4.59
C VAL A 287 11.31 7.56 4.32
N LEU A 288 12.02 8.54 3.77
CA LEU A 288 11.47 9.82 3.37
C LEU A 288 11.56 9.95 1.86
N ARG A 289 10.45 10.30 1.22
CA ARG A 289 10.42 10.57 -0.22
C ARG A 289 10.08 12.02 -0.48
N CYS A 290 10.81 12.66 -1.37
CA CYS A 290 10.52 14.01 -1.81
C CYS A 290 10.80 14.19 -3.31
N ILE A 291 10.19 15.23 -3.88
CA ILE A 291 10.52 15.73 -5.22
C ILE A 291 11.28 17.04 -5.05
N ILE A 292 12.36 17.19 -5.81
CA ILE A 292 13.07 18.45 -5.94
C ILE A 292 12.71 19.13 -7.26
N ASP A 293 12.33 20.40 -7.19
CA ASP A 293 12.07 21.26 -8.34
C ASP A 293 13.12 22.38 -8.36
N PRO A 294 14.11 22.31 -9.27
CA PRO A 294 15.23 23.22 -9.26
C PRO A 294 14.87 24.67 -9.63
N HIS A 295 13.74 24.95 -10.29
CA HIS A 295 13.45 26.29 -10.81
C HIS A 295 11.97 26.65 -11.01
N GLY A 296 11.01 25.91 -10.45
CA GLY A 296 9.59 26.08 -10.83
C GLY A 296 9.29 25.54 -12.23
N ILE A 297 10.22 24.79 -12.81
CA ILE A 297 10.11 24.23 -14.16
C ILE A 297 9.84 22.74 -13.97
N THR A 298 8.56 22.37 -14.06
CA THR A 298 8.04 21.02 -13.78
C THR A 298 8.72 19.91 -14.58
N THR A 299 9.36 20.22 -15.71
CA THR A 299 10.04 19.22 -16.56
C THR A 299 11.36 18.68 -15.99
N LEU A 300 11.90 19.29 -14.93
CA LEU A 300 13.17 18.88 -14.29
C LEU A 300 12.99 18.36 -12.86
N GLU A 301 11.77 17.98 -12.49
CA GLU A 301 11.50 17.32 -11.21
C GLU A 301 12.30 16.02 -11.10
N ARG A 302 12.93 15.82 -9.93
CA ARG A 302 13.70 14.61 -9.62
C ARG A 302 13.23 14.03 -8.30
N THR A 303 13.10 12.71 -8.24
CA THR A 303 12.80 12.00 -7.00
C THR A 303 14.06 11.88 -6.15
N VAL A 304 13.92 12.16 -4.85
CA VAL A 304 14.93 11.90 -3.83
C VAL A 304 14.32 11.01 -2.75
N VAL A 305 15.03 9.93 -2.42
CA VAL A 305 14.67 9.03 -1.33
C VAL A 305 15.79 9.06 -0.29
N LEU A 306 15.42 9.27 0.97
CA LEU A 306 16.34 9.39 2.09
C LEU A 306 16.04 8.30 3.12
N LEU A 307 17.08 7.71 3.69
CA LEU A 307 16.97 6.80 4.82
C LEU A 307 17.56 7.42 6.08
N ALA A 308 16.84 7.35 7.19
CA ALA A 308 17.36 7.72 8.51
C ALA A 308 17.11 6.58 9.51
N ASP A 309 17.92 6.55 10.57
CA ASP A 309 17.66 5.61 11.68
C ASP A 309 16.46 6.08 12.50
N ILE A 310 15.73 5.13 13.08
CA ILE A 310 14.63 5.44 14.00
C ILE A 310 15.25 5.95 15.31
N PRO A 311 14.94 7.19 15.73
CA PRO A 311 15.44 7.71 16.99
C PRO A 311 14.85 6.97 18.19
N ARG A 312 15.55 7.05 19.33
CA ARG A 312 15.10 6.40 20.56
C ARG A 312 13.93 7.20 21.17
N LEU A 313 12.74 6.61 21.12
CA LEU A 313 11.56 7.13 21.80
C LEU A 313 11.81 7.05 23.32
N SER A 314 12.16 8.18 23.94
CA SER A 314 12.52 8.25 25.35
C SER A 314 11.42 8.94 26.15
N ASN A 315 10.95 8.24 27.20
CA ASN A 315 9.95 8.60 28.21
C ASN A 315 8.48 8.81 27.75
N PRO A 316 7.51 8.06 28.31
CA PRO A 316 6.12 8.50 28.28
C PRO A 316 6.01 9.80 29.09
N LEU A 317 5.49 10.86 28.49
CA LEU A 317 5.25 12.12 29.21
C LEU A 317 4.15 11.90 30.27
N HIS A 318 4.35 12.45 31.46
CA HIS A 318 3.33 12.52 32.51
C HIS A 318 2.12 13.28 31.97
N VAL A 319 1.00 12.58 31.77
CA VAL A 319 -0.28 13.20 31.43
C VAL A 319 -0.81 13.88 32.70
N GLU A 320 -0.95 15.20 32.69
CA GLU A 320 -1.69 15.89 33.75
C GLU A 320 -3.16 15.43 33.70
N PRO A 321 -3.79 15.12 34.85
CA PRO A 321 -5.11 14.50 34.90
C PRO A 321 -6.28 15.32 34.32
N ASN A 322 -6.02 16.54 33.81
CA ASN A 322 -7.04 17.46 33.29
C ASN A 322 -6.85 17.88 31.81
N THR A 323 -5.83 17.38 31.10
CA THR A 323 -5.71 17.62 29.64
C THR A 323 -6.45 16.55 28.84
N THR A 324 -7.43 16.96 28.03
CA THR A 324 -8.26 16.06 27.22
C THR A 324 -7.51 15.38 26.07
N VAL A 325 -6.36 15.91 25.65
CA VAL A 325 -5.47 15.31 24.64
C VAL A 325 -4.01 15.54 25.04
N PRO A 326 -3.21 14.50 25.31
CA PRO A 326 -1.82 14.67 25.72
C PRO A 326 -0.96 15.24 24.59
N SER A 327 -0.20 16.30 24.88
CA SER A 327 0.81 16.88 23.97
C SER A 327 2.09 16.06 24.05
N ILE A 328 2.09 14.89 23.41
CA ILE A 328 3.20 13.91 23.45
C ILE A 328 4.44 14.41 22.69
N PHE A 329 4.33 15.52 21.95
CA PHE A 329 5.26 15.91 20.90
C PHE A 329 6.03 17.20 21.21
N GLU A 330 6.47 17.43 22.43
CA GLU A 330 7.21 18.68 22.74
C GLU A 330 8.69 18.61 22.33
N THR A 331 9.30 17.42 22.42
CA THR A 331 10.70 17.20 22.06
C THR A 331 10.89 17.23 20.55
N ILE A 332 11.82 18.04 20.07
CA ILE A 332 12.23 18.11 18.66
C ILE A 332 13.62 17.50 18.50
N GLU A 333 13.74 16.53 17.62
CA GLU A 333 15.01 15.89 17.25
C GLU A 333 15.34 16.17 15.79
N SER A 334 16.63 16.41 15.52
CA SER A 334 17.14 16.60 14.16
C SER A 334 17.47 15.24 13.55
N LEU A 335 16.82 14.92 12.43
CA LEU A 335 17.14 13.70 11.68
C LEU A 335 18.48 13.84 10.95
N HIS A 336 19.24 12.76 10.98
CA HIS A 336 20.46 12.58 10.20
C HIS A 336 20.22 11.49 9.17
N PHE A 337 20.51 11.78 7.89
CA PHE A 337 20.32 10.82 6.81
C PHE A 337 21.52 9.89 6.73
N THR A 338 21.23 8.59 6.80
CA THR A 338 22.23 7.52 6.65
C THR A 338 22.48 7.19 5.18
N HIS A 339 21.46 7.32 4.34
CA HIS A 339 21.56 7.06 2.91
C HIS A 339 20.74 8.09 2.13
N ILE A 340 21.23 8.43 0.95
CA ILE A 340 20.64 9.43 0.05
C ILE A 340 20.64 8.83 -1.35
N HIS A 341 19.47 8.75 -1.96
CA HIS A 341 19.31 8.39 -3.36
C HIS A 341 18.71 9.56 -4.11
N LEU A 342 19.40 10.01 -5.16
CA LEU A 342 18.91 10.98 -6.13
C LEU A 342 18.70 10.26 -7.45
N GLU A 343 17.50 10.37 -7.99
CA GLU A 343 17.15 9.84 -9.31
C GLU A 343 18.07 10.42 -10.41
N LYS A 344 18.92 9.55 -11.00
CA LYS A 344 19.84 9.88 -12.12
C LYS A 344 19.77 8.80 -13.21
N HIS A 345 20.26 7.60 -12.88
CA HIS A 345 20.30 6.44 -13.75
C HIS A 345 19.85 5.20 -12.97
N HIS A 346 19.09 4.34 -13.61
CA HIS A 346 18.62 3.08 -13.07
C HIS A 346 19.07 1.93 -13.98
N SER A 347 19.39 0.80 -13.37
CA SER A 347 19.76 -0.42 -14.10
C SER A 347 18.51 -1.27 -14.34
N PRO A 348 18.40 -1.99 -15.47
CA PRO A 348 17.28 -2.90 -15.67
C PRO A 348 17.24 -3.96 -14.56
N ALA A 349 16.07 -4.15 -13.97
CA ALA A 349 15.84 -5.17 -12.95
C ALA A 349 15.77 -6.56 -13.59
N ASN A 350 16.47 -7.53 -12.99
CA ASN A 350 16.34 -8.95 -13.32
C ASN A 350 15.66 -9.66 -12.15
N PHE A 351 14.46 -10.17 -12.39
CA PHE A 351 13.66 -10.87 -11.37
C PHE A 351 13.85 -12.40 -11.47
N PRO A 352 13.81 -13.14 -10.35
CA PRO A 352 13.63 -12.67 -8.98
C PRO A 352 14.83 -11.85 -8.48
N LEU A 353 14.57 -10.84 -7.65
CA LEU A 353 15.66 -10.05 -7.08
C LEU A 353 16.53 -10.95 -6.19
N PRO A 354 17.87 -10.93 -6.34
CA PRO A 354 18.77 -11.63 -5.42
C PRO A 354 18.52 -11.20 -3.97
N GLY A 355 18.53 -12.16 -3.03
CA GLY A 355 18.21 -11.91 -1.61
C GLY A 355 19.12 -10.89 -0.90
N ARG A 356 20.23 -10.47 -1.51
CA ARG A 356 21.04 -9.34 -1.03
C ARG A 356 20.33 -7.99 -1.14
N TYR A 357 19.39 -7.86 -2.08
CA TYR A 357 18.63 -6.64 -2.31
C TYR A 357 17.42 -6.64 -1.39
N VAL A 358 17.38 -5.69 -0.47
CA VAL A 358 16.22 -5.45 0.38
C VAL A 358 15.40 -4.32 -0.24
N PRO A 359 14.21 -4.57 -0.79
CA PRO A 359 13.38 -3.51 -1.37
C PRO A 359 13.02 -2.48 -0.30
N ILE A 360 13.09 -1.19 -0.64
CA ILE A 360 12.78 -0.08 0.27
C ILE A 360 11.45 0.56 -0.11
N THR A 361 11.35 0.98 -1.37
CA THR A 361 10.19 1.70 -1.90
C THR A 361 10.20 1.62 -3.42
N GLU A 362 9.06 1.92 -4.00
CA GLU A 362 8.84 1.88 -5.44
C GLU A 362 8.22 3.21 -5.88
N TYR A 363 8.65 3.71 -7.02
CA TYR A 363 8.12 4.95 -7.58
C TYR A 363 8.24 4.96 -9.11
N ALA A 364 7.35 5.67 -9.79
CA ALA A 364 7.47 5.89 -11.22
C ALA A 364 8.55 6.95 -11.45
N ALA A 365 9.51 6.65 -12.32
CA ALA A 365 10.60 7.57 -12.58
C ALA A 365 10.13 8.76 -13.42
N HIS A 366 10.58 9.96 -13.07
CA HIS A 366 10.12 11.20 -13.71
C HIS A 366 10.56 11.21 -15.17
N ASN A 367 9.62 11.52 -16.07
CA ASN A 367 9.84 11.57 -17.52
C ASN A 367 10.29 10.25 -18.16
N SER A 368 10.13 9.12 -17.46
CA SER A 368 10.39 7.79 -18.00
C SER A 368 9.16 6.90 -17.84
N HIS A 369 8.93 6.03 -18.82
CA HIS A 369 7.91 4.99 -18.77
C HIS A 369 8.43 3.79 -17.97
N GLU A 370 8.98 4.05 -16.78
CA GLU A 370 9.71 3.07 -15.98
C GLU A 370 9.28 3.13 -14.51
N LEU A 371 9.07 1.95 -13.93
CA LEU A 371 8.85 1.76 -12.51
C LEU A 371 10.20 1.46 -11.86
N VAL A 372 10.60 2.26 -10.88
CA VAL A 372 11.84 2.05 -10.13
C VAL A 372 11.51 1.33 -8.83
N SER A 373 12.15 0.19 -8.60
CA SER A 373 12.28 -0.45 -7.29
C SER A 373 13.62 -0.05 -6.69
N LEU A 374 13.57 0.77 -5.63
CA LEU A 374 14.76 1.16 -4.89
C LEU A 374 15.04 0.12 -3.82
N CYS A 375 16.25 -0.43 -3.83
CA CYS A 375 16.69 -1.47 -2.90
C CYS A 375 17.92 -1.01 -2.11
N LEU A 376 18.11 -1.58 -0.92
CA LEU A 376 19.40 -1.59 -0.22
C LEU A 376 20.16 -2.86 -0.65
N ASP A 377 21.30 -2.70 -1.31
CA ASP A 377 22.24 -3.79 -1.56
C ASP A 377 23.03 -4.04 -0.27
N THR A 378 22.80 -5.17 0.39
CA THR A 378 23.44 -5.51 1.67
C THR A 378 24.87 -6.04 1.51
N GLU A 379 25.30 -6.38 0.29
CA GLU A 379 26.66 -6.87 0.03
C GLU A 379 27.62 -5.76 -0.42
N ARG A 380 27.09 -4.65 -0.94
CA ARG A 380 27.87 -3.50 -1.41
C ARG A 380 27.75 -2.35 -0.44
N GLY A 381 28.85 -1.73 -0.05
CA GLY A 381 28.85 -0.55 0.81
C GLY A 381 30.13 -0.41 1.62
N ILE A 382 30.36 0.79 2.16
CA ILE A 382 31.45 1.05 3.09
C ILE A 382 31.08 0.43 4.44
N ASP A 383 31.98 -0.38 5.01
CA ASP A 383 31.82 -1.00 6.34
C ASP A 383 30.53 -1.82 6.55
N GLY A 384 29.96 -2.38 5.48
CA GLY A 384 28.75 -3.22 5.56
C GLY A 384 27.44 -2.45 5.77
N ALA A 385 27.43 -1.12 5.62
CA ALA A 385 26.23 -0.29 5.76
C ALA A 385 25.18 -0.49 4.64
N GLY A 386 25.58 -1.11 3.54
CA GLY A 386 24.78 -1.26 2.33
C GLY A 386 24.89 -0.05 1.38
N GLU A 387 24.39 -0.20 0.16
CA GLU A 387 24.34 0.85 -0.85
C GLU A 387 22.93 0.90 -1.47
N LEU A 388 22.42 2.10 -1.73
CA LEU A 388 21.13 2.25 -2.41
C LEU A 388 21.30 1.99 -3.91
N VAL A 389 20.50 1.05 -4.44
CA VAL A 389 20.50 0.68 -5.85
C VAL A 389 19.10 0.83 -6.42
N ALA A 390 18.98 1.58 -7.52
CA ALA A 390 17.73 1.75 -8.25
C ALA A 390 17.66 0.77 -9.43
N LEU A 391 16.67 -0.13 -9.37
CA LEU A 391 16.40 -1.12 -10.40
C LEU A 391 15.12 -0.73 -11.14
N SER A 392 15.16 -0.60 -12.46
CA SER A 392 14.01 -0.21 -13.26
C SER A 392 13.34 -1.37 -13.97
N VAL A 393 12.03 -1.25 -14.07
CA VAL A 393 11.16 -2.08 -14.87
C VAL A 393 10.56 -1.21 -15.94
N LYS A 394 10.86 -1.52 -17.20
CA LYS A 394 10.24 -0.85 -18.33
C LYS A 394 8.78 -1.25 -18.43
N GLU A 395 7.96 -0.25 -18.69
CA GLU A 395 6.58 -0.46 -19.08
C GLU A 395 6.51 -1.38 -20.31
N GLN A 396 5.81 -2.51 -20.19
CA GLN A 396 5.51 -3.36 -21.35
C GLN A 396 4.30 -2.79 -22.07
N GLY A 397 4.52 -1.73 -22.84
CA GLY A 397 3.47 -1.09 -23.64
C GLY A 397 3.11 -1.92 -24.88
N ILE A 398 1.82 -2.11 -25.13
CA ILE A 398 1.33 -2.40 -26.48
C ILE A 398 1.22 -1.05 -27.20
N PRO A 399 1.75 -0.89 -28.42
CA PRO A 399 1.60 0.34 -29.19
C PRO A 399 0.13 0.80 -29.24
N GLY A 400 -0.15 1.99 -28.70
CA GLY A 400 -1.47 2.63 -28.71
C GLY A 400 -2.36 2.40 -27.49
N SER A 401 -2.02 1.47 -26.57
CA SER A 401 -2.78 1.26 -25.33
C SER A 401 -2.22 2.08 -24.18
N PRO A 402 -3.05 2.74 -23.36
CA PRO A 402 -2.58 3.42 -22.15
C PRO A 402 -2.12 2.35 -21.16
N SER A 403 -0.82 2.37 -20.89
CA SER A 403 -0.19 1.56 -19.87
C SER A 403 -0.01 2.35 -18.58
N ILE A 404 -0.10 1.66 -17.46
CA ILE A 404 -0.09 2.20 -16.10
C ILE A 404 0.90 1.38 -15.30
N LEU A 405 1.79 2.05 -14.60
CA LEU A 405 2.71 1.44 -13.66
C LEU A 405 2.03 1.39 -12.29
N CYS A 406 1.94 0.19 -11.71
CA CYS A 406 1.34 -0.01 -10.41
C CYS A 406 2.37 -0.56 -9.42
N SER A 407 2.30 -0.04 -8.21
CA SER A 407 3.12 -0.45 -7.07
C SER A 407 2.28 -0.33 -5.81
N LYS A 408 2.58 -1.18 -4.82
CA LYS A 408 2.03 -1.09 -3.46
C LYS A 408 2.24 0.30 -2.82
N ASN A 409 3.36 0.96 -3.13
CA ASN A 409 3.75 2.25 -2.54
C ASN A 409 3.42 3.45 -3.45
N LEU A 410 2.92 3.21 -4.67
CA LEU A 410 2.43 4.26 -5.55
C LEU A 410 1.03 4.67 -5.10
N HIS A 411 0.95 5.45 -4.02
CA HIS A 411 -0.32 6.01 -3.52
C HIS A 411 -1.02 6.97 -4.49
N HIS A 412 -0.34 7.36 -5.57
CA HIS A 412 -0.88 8.18 -6.65
C HIS A 412 -0.30 7.73 -7.97
N ASN A 413 -1.16 7.48 -8.96
CA ASN A 413 -0.73 7.35 -10.35
C ASN A 413 -0.26 8.74 -10.82
N PRO A 414 1.07 8.99 -10.97
CA PRO A 414 1.57 10.31 -11.34
C PRO A 414 1.14 10.69 -12.77
N LEU A 415 0.73 9.71 -13.56
CA LEU A 415 0.27 9.87 -14.93
C LEU A 415 -1.21 10.26 -15.02
N GLY A 416 -1.96 10.20 -13.91
CA GLY A 416 -3.35 10.61 -13.82
C GLY A 416 -4.32 9.84 -14.73
N PHE A 417 -5.46 10.47 -15.03
CA PHE A 417 -6.48 9.93 -15.93
C PHE A 417 -5.98 9.93 -17.39
N ARG A 418 -6.08 8.78 -18.07
CA ARG A 418 -5.69 8.57 -19.47
C ARG A 418 -6.90 8.41 -20.37
N LEU A 419 -6.82 8.92 -21.59
CA LEU A 419 -7.87 8.78 -22.60
C LEU A 419 -8.07 7.30 -22.96
N ILE A 420 -9.33 6.86 -23.05
CA ILE A 420 -9.69 5.52 -23.48
C ILE A 420 -9.56 5.44 -25.00
N SER A 421 -8.44 4.88 -25.50
CA SER A 421 -8.24 4.69 -26.95
C SER A 421 -8.49 3.26 -27.43
N ASN A 422 -8.32 2.25 -26.55
CA ASN A 422 -8.15 0.85 -26.97
C ASN A 422 -8.99 -0.18 -26.20
N TYR A 423 -10.09 0.22 -25.55
CA TYR A 423 -10.98 -0.68 -24.78
C TYR A 423 -10.35 -1.50 -23.63
N GLN A 424 -9.06 -1.25 -23.36
CA GLN A 424 -8.30 -1.91 -22.31
C GLN A 424 -7.19 -0.96 -21.82
N THR A 425 -6.75 -1.16 -20.58
CA THR A 425 -5.52 -0.58 -20.04
C THR A 425 -4.55 -1.69 -19.66
N VAL A 426 -3.25 -1.44 -19.79
CA VAL A 426 -2.22 -2.41 -19.41
C VAL A 426 -1.62 -1.96 -18.09
N VAL A 427 -1.69 -2.80 -17.07
CA VAL A 427 -1.02 -2.55 -15.79
C VAL A 427 0.25 -3.36 -15.72
N THR A 428 1.39 -2.71 -15.52
CA THR A 428 2.65 -3.38 -15.18
C THR A 428 2.92 -3.22 -13.70
N TYR A 429 3.21 -4.30 -13.01
CA TYR A 429 3.44 -4.32 -11.57
C TYR A 429 4.58 -5.27 -11.18
N ILE A 430 5.17 -5.00 -10.03
CA ILE A 430 6.08 -5.89 -9.32
C ILE A 430 5.25 -6.59 -8.23
N ASP A 431 5.43 -7.90 -8.07
CA ASP A 431 4.77 -8.66 -7.01
C ASP A 431 5.27 -8.26 -5.61
N HIS A 432 4.54 -8.64 -4.56
CA HIS A 432 4.89 -8.15 -3.22
C HIS A 432 6.23 -8.69 -2.74
N ALA A 433 6.56 -9.91 -3.16
CA ALA A 433 7.82 -10.55 -2.83
C ALA A 433 9.01 -10.14 -3.71
N HIS A 434 8.79 -9.31 -4.74
CA HIS A 434 9.83 -8.91 -5.70
C HIS A 434 10.50 -10.12 -6.40
N THR A 435 9.71 -11.15 -6.71
CA THR A 435 10.15 -12.34 -7.43
C THR A 435 9.84 -12.27 -8.93
N MET A 436 8.92 -11.40 -9.35
CA MET A 436 8.52 -11.27 -10.75
C MET A 436 7.97 -9.88 -11.11
N VAL A 437 8.04 -9.57 -12.40
CA VAL A 437 7.27 -8.48 -13.03
C VAL A 437 6.19 -9.10 -13.87
N SER A 438 4.97 -8.59 -13.73
CA SER A 438 3.82 -9.03 -14.53
C SER A 438 3.12 -7.85 -15.19
N SER A 439 2.53 -8.11 -16.35
CA SER A 439 1.71 -7.16 -17.07
C SER A 439 0.32 -7.74 -17.31
N LEU A 440 -0.69 -7.05 -16.79
CA LEU A 440 -2.09 -7.43 -16.89
C LEU A 440 -2.82 -6.53 -17.87
N LYS A 441 -3.59 -7.13 -18.78
CA LYS A 441 -4.55 -6.39 -19.60
C LYS A 441 -5.88 -6.34 -18.87
N ILE A 442 -6.33 -5.13 -18.57
CA ILE A 442 -7.59 -4.90 -17.89
C ILE A 442 -8.59 -4.40 -18.93
N PRO A 443 -9.58 -5.22 -19.31
CA PRO A 443 -10.66 -4.76 -20.17
C PRO A 443 -11.52 -3.74 -19.43
N PHE A 444 -12.06 -2.77 -20.16
CA PHE A 444 -13.04 -1.85 -19.57
C PHE A 444 -14.40 -2.54 -19.35
N PRO A 445 -15.16 -2.10 -18.33
CA PRO A 445 -16.54 -2.54 -18.14
C PRO A 445 -17.36 -2.40 -19.43
N PRO A 446 -18.12 -3.43 -19.86
CA PRO A 446 -18.92 -3.40 -21.08
C PRO A 446 -19.88 -2.21 -21.16
N GLU A 447 -20.40 -1.76 -20.01
CA GLU A 447 -21.31 -0.63 -19.89
C GLU A 447 -20.68 0.70 -20.35
N LEU A 448 -19.37 0.83 -20.18
CA LEU A 448 -18.62 2.02 -20.61
C LEU A 448 -18.20 1.97 -22.09
N MET A 449 -18.42 0.83 -22.75
CA MET A 449 -18.07 0.62 -24.16
C MET A 449 -19.20 1.04 -25.13
N GLN A 450 -20.39 1.38 -24.62
CA GLN A 450 -21.58 1.63 -25.44
C GLN A 450 -21.78 3.09 -25.85
N ASP A 451 -21.19 4.06 -25.13
CA ASP A 451 -21.39 5.51 -25.38
C ASP A 451 -20.08 6.23 -25.79
N THR A 452 -20.08 6.76 -27.02
CA THR A 452 -19.12 7.70 -27.63
C THR A 452 -17.67 7.68 -27.10
N LEU A 453 -16.84 6.91 -27.83
CA LEU A 453 -15.43 6.57 -27.56
C LEU A 453 -14.40 7.70 -27.40
N ASN A 454 -14.73 8.96 -27.66
CA ASN A 454 -13.71 9.99 -27.90
C ASN A 454 -13.49 10.97 -26.74
N SER A 455 -14.11 10.77 -25.57
CA SER A 455 -13.97 11.71 -24.44
C SER A 455 -13.82 11.06 -23.07
N ASN A 456 -13.91 9.74 -22.93
CA ASN A 456 -13.83 9.08 -21.63
C ASN A 456 -12.37 8.86 -21.20
N TYR A 457 -12.11 9.03 -19.90
CA TYR A 457 -10.80 8.83 -19.30
C TYR A 457 -10.87 7.78 -18.18
N CYS A 458 -9.79 7.05 -17.96
CA CYS A 458 -9.67 6.09 -16.88
C CYS A 458 -8.35 6.26 -16.11
N SER A 459 -8.34 5.88 -14.84
CA SER A 459 -7.14 5.67 -14.05
C SER A 459 -7.35 4.43 -13.19
N VAL A 460 -6.35 3.57 -13.13
CA VAL A 460 -6.29 2.55 -12.08
C VAL A 460 -6.01 3.28 -10.77
N LEU A 461 -6.87 3.09 -9.78
CA LEU A 461 -6.77 3.74 -8.46
C LEU A 461 -5.97 2.88 -7.50
N GLU A 462 -6.19 1.57 -7.53
CA GLU A 462 -5.52 0.60 -6.67
C GLU A 462 -5.52 -0.78 -7.34
N VAL A 463 -4.47 -1.55 -7.07
CA VAL A 463 -4.33 -2.95 -7.51
C VAL A 463 -3.89 -3.78 -6.31
N ASP A 464 -4.72 -4.72 -5.89
CA ASP A 464 -4.37 -5.77 -4.94
C ASP A 464 -4.13 -7.07 -5.73
N THR A 465 -2.87 -7.28 -6.08
CA THR A 465 -2.42 -8.45 -6.86
C THR A 465 -2.51 -9.74 -6.05
N ILE A 466 -2.48 -9.64 -4.71
CA ILE A 466 -2.56 -10.78 -3.81
C ILE A 466 -3.98 -11.36 -3.84
N GLN A 467 -4.98 -10.49 -3.78
CA GLN A 467 -6.39 -10.90 -3.77
C GLN A 467 -7.01 -10.99 -5.18
N GLY A 468 -6.29 -10.53 -6.21
CA GLY A 468 -6.80 -10.45 -7.58
C GLY A 468 -7.88 -9.37 -7.73
N LEU A 469 -7.76 -8.27 -7.00
CA LEU A 469 -8.74 -7.18 -6.98
C LEU A 469 -8.14 -5.91 -7.56
N ILE A 470 -8.95 -5.17 -8.32
CA ILE A 470 -8.52 -3.91 -8.94
C ILE A 470 -9.62 -2.88 -8.75
N LEU A 471 -9.25 -1.70 -8.26
CA LEU A 471 -10.10 -0.51 -8.26
C LEU A 471 -9.75 0.35 -9.46
N LEU A 472 -10.70 0.49 -10.38
CA LEU A 472 -10.60 1.30 -11.58
C LEU A 472 -11.50 2.54 -11.46
N GLY A 473 -10.90 3.72 -11.51
CA GLY A 473 -11.59 4.99 -11.58
C GLY A 473 -11.84 5.38 -13.04
N VAL A 474 -13.06 5.78 -13.35
CA VAL A 474 -13.46 6.19 -14.70
C VAL A 474 -14.09 7.58 -14.63
N ARG A 475 -13.69 8.46 -15.54
CA ARG A 475 -14.27 9.78 -15.77
C ARG A 475 -14.87 9.82 -17.17
N ALA A 476 -16.20 9.84 -17.24
CA ALA A 476 -16.95 9.92 -18.49
C ALA A 476 -17.48 11.34 -18.71
N TYR A 477 -17.46 11.81 -19.95
CA TYR A 477 -18.07 13.10 -20.33
C TYR A 477 -19.43 12.84 -20.95
N VAL A 478 -20.48 13.10 -20.18
CA VAL A 478 -21.87 12.90 -20.61
C VAL A 478 -22.38 14.20 -21.24
N PRO A 479 -22.87 14.19 -22.49
CA PRO A 479 -23.52 15.36 -23.08
C PRO A 479 -24.78 15.72 -22.29
N ILE A 480 -24.98 17.02 -22.03
CA ILE A 480 -26.22 17.54 -21.44
C ILE A 480 -27.00 18.24 -22.56
N ASP A 481 -28.30 18.03 -22.65
CA ASP A 481 -29.17 18.79 -23.55
C ASP A 481 -29.16 20.28 -23.15
N GLY A 482 -28.41 21.10 -23.90
CA GLY A 482 -28.31 22.54 -23.68
C GLY A 482 -27.13 23.21 -24.41
N PRO A 483 -27.10 24.55 -24.50
CA PRO A 483 -26.08 25.30 -25.24
C PRO A 483 -24.69 25.30 -24.57
N LEU A 484 -24.56 24.73 -23.37
CA LEU A 484 -23.33 24.69 -22.59
C LEU A 484 -23.16 23.33 -21.92
N GLY A 485 -22.17 22.57 -22.41
CA GLY A 485 -21.27 21.81 -21.54
C GLY A 485 -21.62 20.35 -21.30
N HIS A 486 -20.68 19.48 -21.63
CA HIS A 486 -20.62 18.12 -21.12
C HIS A 486 -20.51 18.11 -19.59
N ARG A 487 -21.16 17.16 -18.91
CA ARG A 487 -20.97 16.87 -17.48
C ARG A 487 -19.92 15.78 -17.33
N MET A 488 -18.89 16.03 -16.52
CA MET A 488 -17.97 14.97 -16.11
C MET A 488 -18.62 14.14 -14.99
N VAL A 489 -18.79 12.85 -15.23
CA VAL A 489 -19.27 11.87 -14.24
C VAL A 489 -18.08 10.99 -13.87
N SER A 490 -17.85 10.80 -12.57
CA SER A 490 -16.81 9.89 -12.08
C SER A 490 -17.45 8.66 -11.45
N SER A 491 -17.02 7.47 -11.85
CA SER A 491 -17.41 6.20 -11.25
C SER A 491 -16.16 5.40 -10.85
N THR A 492 -16.32 4.55 -9.84
CA THR A 492 -15.29 3.59 -9.44
C THR A 492 -15.80 2.19 -9.66
N TRP A 493 -14.96 1.32 -10.21
CA TRP A 493 -15.29 -0.06 -10.54
C TRP A 493 -14.36 -1.00 -9.80
N LEU A 494 -14.92 -2.03 -9.19
CA LEU A 494 -14.20 -3.18 -8.70
C LEU A 494 -14.15 -4.25 -9.80
N ILE A 495 -12.95 -4.71 -10.09
CA ILE A 495 -12.70 -5.82 -11.00
C ILE A 495 -12.07 -6.95 -10.19
N GLN A 496 -12.62 -8.15 -10.28
CA GLN A 496 -12.13 -9.33 -9.57
C GLN A 496 -11.64 -10.37 -10.59
N TYR A 497 -10.41 -10.84 -10.42
CA TYR A 497 -9.76 -11.88 -11.22
C TYR A 497 -9.87 -13.26 -10.60
#